data_AF-A0A962DJA7-F1
#
_entry.id   AF-A0A962DJA7-F1
#
_cell.length_a   1.000
_cell.length_b   1.000
_cell.length_c   1.000
_cell.angle_alpha   90.00
_cell.angle_beta   90.00
_cell.angle_gamma   90.00
#
_symmetry.space_group_name_H-M   'P 1'
#
loop_
_entity.id
_entity.type
_entity.pdbx_description
1 polymer ?
#
loop_
_entity_poly.entity_id
_entity_poly.type
_entity_poly.pdbx_seq_one_letter_code
_entity_poly.pdbx_strand_id
1 'polypeptide(L)' 'VKWWSSIHQGTTVSITGESKITWEMLRPLLIMAFATKFYYGYSMLKRARIFLLETEQHKKWVETEISGEKS' A
#
# COMPACT_ATOMS: atom_id res chain seq x y z
N VAL A 1 37.06 5.63 -0.47
CA VAL A 1 35.80 4.92 -0.81
C VAL A 1 35.38 5.34 -2.21
N LYS A 2 35.31 4.42 -3.18
CA LYS A 2 34.86 4.74 -4.55
C LYS A 2 33.34 4.92 -4.55
N TRP A 3 32.87 6.07 -4.06
CA TRP A 3 31.44 6.42 -3.97
C TRP A 3 30.78 6.48 -5.36
N TRP A 4 31.55 6.88 -6.38
CA TRP A 4 31.09 6.87 -7.78
C TRP A 4 30.67 5.47 -8.26
N SER A 5 31.32 4.41 -7.78
CA SER A 5 31.00 3.03 -8.15
C SER A 5 29.69 2.52 -7.55
N SER A 6 29.16 3.19 -6.53
CA SER A 6 27.95 2.75 -5.84
C SER A 6 26.66 3.27 -6.49
N ILE A 7 26.72 4.41 -7.19
CA ILE A 7 25.57 5.00 -7.90
C ILE A 7 25.14 4.11 -9.08
N HIS A 8 26.11 3.49 -9.75
CA HIS A 8 25.86 2.52 -10.82
C HIS A 8 25.77 1.08 -10.30
N GLN A 9 25.45 0.86 -9.02
CA GLN A 9 25.12 -0.49 -8.56
C GLN A 9 23.96 -1.01 -9.42
N GLY A 10 24.26 -2.02 -10.23
CA GLY A 10 23.29 -2.67 -11.08
C GLY A 10 22.13 -3.26 -10.28
N THR A 11 21.04 -3.56 -10.97
CA THR A 11 19.84 -4.13 -10.36
C THR A 11 20.18 -5.38 -9.54
N THR A 12 19.89 -5.34 -8.23
CA THR A 12 20.18 -6.46 -7.31
C THR A 12 19.04 -7.47 -7.27
N VAL A 13 17.81 -7.02 -7.57
CA VAL A 13 16.61 -7.85 -7.70
C VAL A 13 16.26 -7.95 -9.19
N SER A 14 16.26 -9.17 -9.73
CA SER A 14 15.88 -9.46 -11.12
C SER A 14 14.75 -10.48 -11.15
N ILE A 15 13.78 -10.29 -12.05
CA ILE A 15 12.62 -11.18 -12.24
C ILE A 15 12.92 -12.26 -13.29
N THR A 16 13.81 -11.96 -14.24
CA THR A 16 14.09 -12.77 -15.43
C THR A 16 15.56 -13.21 -15.54
N GLY A 17 16.36 -13.04 -14.49
CA GLY A 17 17.78 -13.46 -14.44
C GLY A 17 18.30 -13.72 -13.02
N GLU A 18 19.60 -13.99 -12.87
CA GLU A 18 20.20 -14.23 -11.55
C GLU A 18 20.08 -13.00 -10.63
N SER A 19 19.43 -13.20 -9.49
CA SER A 19 19.27 -12.20 -8.45
C SER A 19 20.49 -12.23 -7.53
N LYS A 20 21.10 -11.06 -7.29
CA LYS A 20 22.31 -10.93 -6.45
C LYS A 20 21.97 -10.70 -4.97
N ILE A 21 20.69 -10.58 -4.63
CA ILE A 21 20.21 -10.40 -3.26
C ILE A 21 20.07 -11.76 -2.56
N THR A 22 20.47 -11.83 -1.30
CA THR A 22 20.24 -13.03 -0.47
C THR A 22 18.79 -13.08 0.02
N TRP A 23 18.29 -14.28 0.29
CA TRP A 23 16.90 -14.49 0.77
C TRP A 23 16.58 -13.71 2.06
N GLU A 24 17.53 -13.67 2.99
CA GLU A 24 17.39 -12.94 4.27
C GLU A 24 17.17 -11.43 4.09
N MET A 25 17.67 -10.84 2.99
CA MET A 25 17.46 -9.44 2.65
C MET A 25 16.19 -9.23 1.80
N LEU A 26 15.86 -10.18 0.93
CA LEU A 26 14.69 -10.10 0.05
C LEU A 26 13.38 -10.22 0.84
N ARG A 27 13.32 -11.14 1.81
CA ARG A 27 12.11 -11.39 2.61
C ARG A 27 11.56 -10.13 3.30
N PRO A 28 12.33 -9.36 4.10
CA PRO A 28 11.82 -8.14 4.73
C PRO A 28 11.44 -7.08 3.70
N LEU A 29 12.15 -6.99 2.57
CA LEU A 29 11.82 -6.06 1.48
C LEU A 29 10.43 -6.35 0.89
N LEU A 30 10.13 -7.62 0.61
CA LEU A 30 8.83 -8.05 0.08
C LEU A 30 7.70 -7.81 1.09
N ILE A 31 7.93 -8.13 2.36
CA ILE A 31 6.95 -7.89 3.43
C ILE A 31 6.62 -6.40 3.52
N MET A 32 7.63 -5.52 3.53
CA MET A 32 7.42 -4.08 3.60
C MET A 32 6.75 -3.53 2.34
N ALA A 33 7.12 -4.04 1.16
CA ALA A 33 6.49 -3.65 -0.10
C ALA A 33 4.99 -4.02 -0.11
N PHE A 34 4.63 -5.20 0.38
CA PHE A 34 3.23 -5.60 0.54
C PHE A 34 2.53 -4.74 1.59
N ALA A 35 3.06 -4.67 2.82
CA ALA A 35 2.45 -3.93 3.92
C ALA A 35 2.16 -2.47 3.54
N THR A 36 3.09 -1.80 2.86
CA THR A 36 2.92 -0.40 2.43
C THR A 36 1.79 -0.25 1.41
N LYS A 37 1.67 -1.17 0.43
CA LYS A 37 0.61 -1.15 -0.57
C LYS A 37 -0.77 -1.38 0.06
N PHE A 38 -0.88 -2.34 0.98
CA PHE A 38 -2.12 -2.61 1.69
C PHE A 38 -2.51 -1.47 2.63
N TYR A 39 -1.54 -0.89 3.34
CA TYR A 39 -1.76 0.28 4.18
C TYR A 39 -2.24 1.48 3.35
N TYR A 40 -1.60 1.74 2.20
CA TYR A 40 -2.04 2.77 1.26
C TYR A 40 -3.47 2.52 0.78
N GLY A 41 -3.78 1.29 0.32
CA GLY A 41 -5.12 0.91 -0.13
C GLY A 41 -6.17 1.08 0.97
N TYR A 42 -5.89 0.63 2.19
CA TYR A 42 -6.76 0.83 3.34
C TYR A 42 -7.01 2.31 3.63
N SER A 43 -5.95 3.13 3.68
CA SER A 43 -6.06 4.57 3.90
C SER A 43 -6.88 5.26 2.80
N MET A 44 -6.69 4.85 1.55
CA MET A 44 -7.45 5.36 0.40
C MET A 44 -8.94 5.00 0.53
N LEU A 45 -9.27 3.74 0.83
CA LEU A 45 -10.66 3.31 1.00
C LEU A 45 -11.35 3.99 2.18
N LYS A 46 -10.63 4.19 3.29
CA LYS A 46 -11.14 4.95 4.45
C LYS A 46 -11.47 6.38 4.08
N ARG A 47 -10.61 7.05 3.30
CA ARG A 47 -10.86 8.40 2.79
C ARG A 47 -12.02 8.42 1.80
N ALA A 48 -12.10 7.44 0.89
CA ALA A 48 -13.19 7.32 -0.06
C ALA A 48 -14.54 7.12 0.63
N ARG A 49 -14.59 6.34 1.73
CA ARG A 49 -15.81 6.20 2.55
C ARG A 49 -16.28 7.54 3.11
N ILE A 50 -15.38 8.33 3.68
CA ILE A 50 -15.72 9.66 4.22
C ILE A 50 -16.26 10.56 3.11
N PHE A 51 -15.55 10.62 1.98
CA PHE A 51 -15.96 11.41 0.82
C PHE A 51 -17.34 10.99 0.28
N LEU A 52 -17.62 9.69 0.24
CA LEU A 52 -18.91 9.16 -0.19
C LEU A 52 -20.03 9.58 0.78
N LEU A 53 -19.81 9.48 2.09
CA LEU A 53 -20.77 9.89 3.11
C LEU A 53 -21.04 11.40 3.04
N GLU A 54 -20.02 12.23 2.82
CA GLU A 54 -20.18 13.69 2.65
C GLU A 54 -20.99 14.05 1.39
N THR A 55 -20.71 13.35 0.29
CA THR A 55 -21.39 13.59 -1.00
C THR A 55 -22.84 13.13 -0.96
N GLU A 56 -23.11 11.99 -0.31
CA GLU A 56 -24.43 11.37 -0.26
C GLU A 56 -25.20 11.61 1.04
N GLN A 57 -24.76 12.57 1.86
CA GLN A 57 -25.27 12.81 3.22
C GLN A 57 -26.79 12.96 3.35
N HIS A 58 -27.48 13.38 2.27
CA HIS A 58 -28.94 13.58 2.27
C HIS A 58 -29.74 12.35 1.81
N LYS A 59 -29.07 11.24 1.47
CA LYS A 59 -29.76 10.01 1.09
C LYS A 59 -30.09 9.20 2.34
N LYS A 60 -31.32 8.64 2.37
CA LYS A 60 -31.83 7.84 3.50
C LYS A 60 -30.91 6.69 3.92
N TRP A 61 -30.20 6.07 2.96
CA TRP A 61 -29.27 4.98 3.28
C TRP A 61 -28.09 5.43 4.15
N VAL A 62 -27.61 6.68 3.99
CA VAL A 62 -26.54 7.25 4.82
C VAL A 62 -27.04 7.49 6.23
N GLU A 63 -28.28 7.95 6.39
CA GLU A 63 -28.92 8.12 7.69
C GLU A 63 -29.00 6.79 8.45
N THR A 64 -29.41 5.70 7.77
CA THR A 64 -29.44 4.34 8.35
C THR A 64 -28.04 3.82 8.71
N GLU A 65 -27.04 4.05 7.84
CA GLU A 65 -25.65 3.62 8.09
C GLU A 65 -25.01 4.38 9.27
N ILE A 66 -25.32 5.67 9.44
CA ILE A 66 -24.82 6.49 10.56
C ILE A 66 -25.58 6.21 11.85
N SER A 67 -26.90 5.99 11.79
CA SER A 67 -27.72 5.66 12.97
C SER A 67 -27.40 4.30 13.57
N GLY A 68 -26.61 3.48 12.87
CA GLY A 68 -26.14 2.19 13.36
C GLY A 68 -27.24 1.15 13.48
N GLU A 69 -28.36 1.35 12.78
CA GLU A 69 -29.39 0.32 12.62
C GLU A 69 -28.80 -0.83 11.81
N LYS A 70 -28.23 -1.79 12.55
CA LYS A 70 -27.90 -3.11 12.03
C LYS A 70 -29.20 -3.79 11.62
N SER A 71 -29.49 -3.83 10.32
CA SER A 71 -30.37 -4.83 9.75
C SER A 71 -29.68 -6.18 9.66
#